data_AF-A0AAU5T8B2-F1
#
_entry.id   AF-A0AAU5T8B2-F1
#
_cell.length_a   1.000
_cell.length_b   1.000
_cell.length_c   1.000
_cell.angle_alpha   90.00
_cell.angle_beta   90.00
_cell.angle_gamma   90.00
#
_symmetry.space_group_name_H-M   'P 1'
#
loop_
_entity.id
_entity.type
_entity.pdbx_description
1 polymer ?
#
loop_
_entity_poly.entity_id
_entity_poly.type
_entity_poly.pdbx_seq_one_letter_code
_entity_poly.pdbx_strand_id
1 'polypeptide(L)'
;MSQIAGEPATQDFVEVRLPAAGAYLSVLRTATAGLAARLDFTLDEIEDLRIAVDEACAILLQQAVPGSVLSCVFRLIDDSLEVTVSAPTTDGRAPERDTFAWTVLSALAGKVEATVEENRTVCISLYKQRGAGPGPA
;
A
#
# COMPACT_ATOMS: atom_id res chain seq x y z
N MET A 1 -7.11 41.94 4.54
CA MET A 1 -6.94 41.21 3.28
C MET A 1 -6.98 39.73 3.62
N SER A 2 -8.13 39.10 3.42
CA SER A 2 -8.32 37.66 3.67
C SER A 2 -7.54 36.88 2.61
N GLN A 3 -6.55 36.12 3.06
CA GLN A 3 -5.88 35.15 2.22
C GLN A 3 -6.81 33.93 2.14
N ILE A 4 -7.31 33.66 0.94
CA ILE A 4 -8.13 32.48 0.67
C ILE A 4 -7.22 31.27 0.90
N ALA A 5 -7.54 30.45 1.90
CA ALA A 5 -6.95 29.14 2.06
C ALA A 5 -7.14 28.40 0.73
N GLY A 6 -6.04 28.03 0.07
CA GLY A 6 -6.12 27.15 -1.08
C GLY A 6 -6.92 25.94 -0.65
N GLU A 7 -7.99 25.63 -1.40
CA GLU A 7 -8.73 24.38 -1.22
C GLU A 7 -7.69 23.25 -1.19
N PRO A 8 -7.75 22.32 -0.22
CA PRO A 8 -6.86 21.17 -0.26
C PRO A 8 -7.07 20.51 -1.62
N ALA A 9 -6.01 20.43 -2.43
CA ALA A 9 -6.04 19.66 -3.66
C ALA A 9 -6.70 18.32 -3.31
N THR A 10 -7.82 18.00 -3.98
CA THR A 10 -8.54 16.75 -3.73
C THR A 10 -7.51 15.64 -3.85
N GLN A 11 -7.16 15.02 -2.73
CA GLN A 11 -6.19 13.93 -2.75
C GLN A 11 -6.88 12.79 -3.48
N ASP A 12 -6.40 12.44 -4.67
CA ASP A 12 -6.93 11.31 -5.42
C ASP A 12 -6.57 10.04 -4.64
N PHE A 13 -7.57 9.47 -3.95
CA PHE A 13 -7.39 8.25 -3.18
C PHE A 13 -8.53 7.26 -3.39
N VAL A 14 -8.22 5.99 -3.21
CA VAL A 14 -9.17 4.89 -3.18
C VAL A 14 -8.98 4.12 -1.90
N GLU A 15 -10.05 3.88 -1.15
CA GLU A 15 -10.02 3.01 0.02
C GLU A 15 -10.82 1.73 -0.26
N VAL A 16 -10.22 0.58 0.06
CA VAL A 16 -10.85 -0.72 -0.02
C VAL A 16 -10.82 -1.37 1.36
N ARG A 17 -11.99 -1.77 1.87
CA ARG A 17 -12.14 -2.43 3.17
C ARG A 17 -12.70 -3.83 2.95
N LEU A 18 -11.98 -4.83 3.45
CA LEU A 18 -12.31 -6.25 3.26
C LEU A 18 -12.14 -7.01 4.58
N PRO A 19 -12.76 -8.19 4.73
CA PRO A 19 -12.42 -9.09 5.82
C PRO A 19 -10.91 -9.38 5.82
N ALA A 20 -10.28 -9.41 6.99
CA ALA A 20 -8.88 -9.80 7.16
C ALA A 20 -8.70 -11.29 6.90
N ALA A 21 -8.82 -11.70 5.63
CA ALA A 21 -8.71 -13.07 5.17
C ALA A 21 -8.09 -13.15 3.77
N GLY A 22 -7.16 -14.08 3.59
CA GLY A 22 -6.39 -14.25 2.34
C GLY A 22 -7.25 -14.45 1.08
N ALA A 23 -8.46 -14.99 1.23
CA ALA A 23 -9.40 -15.21 0.13
C ALA A 23 -9.82 -13.92 -0.61
N TYR A 24 -9.70 -12.75 0.03
CA TYR A 24 -10.09 -11.47 -0.55
C TYR A 24 -8.93 -10.70 -1.19
N LEU A 25 -7.69 -11.18 -1.09
CA LEU A 25 -6.52 -10.44 -1.60
C LEU A 25 -6.52 -10.27 -3.12
N SER A 26 -7.25 -11.11 -3.86
CA SER A 26 -7.46 -10.90 -5.30
C SER A 26 -8.09 -9.55 -5.63
N VAL A 27 -8.96 -9.03 -4.76
CA VAL A 27 -9.57 -7.70 -4.92
C VAL A 27 -8.51 -6.60 -4.85
N LEU A 28 -7.59 -6.69 -3.88
CA LEU A 28 -6.50 -5.74 -3.75
C LEU A 28 -5.54 -5.83 -4.94
N ARG A 29 -5.18 -7.04 -5.39
CA ARG A 29 -4.36 -7.23 -6.61
C ARG A 29 -4.97 -6.53 -7.82
N THR A 30 -6.27 -6.69 -8.03
CA THR A 30 -6.98 -6.05 -9.15
C THR A 30 -7.02 -4.53 -9.01
N ALA A 31 -7.29 -4.02 -7.81
CA ALA A 31 -7.28 -2.58 -7.54
C ALA A 31 -5.88 -1.98 -7.77
N THR A 32 -4.83 -2.61 -7.23
CA THR A 32 -3.43 -2.21 -7.44
C THR A 32 -3.10 -2.15 -8.93
N ALA A 33 -3.43 -3.18 -9.71
CA ALA A 33 -3.16 -3.22 -11.13
C ALA A 33 -3.87 -2.10 -11.90
N GLY A 34 -5.15 -1.86 -11.61
CA GLY A 34 -5.94 -0.81 -12.28
C GLY A 34 -5.44 0.59 -11.96
N LEU A 35 -5.08 0.85 -10.71
CA LEU A 35 -4.59 2.16 -10.27
C LEU A 35 -3.16 2.43 -10.75
N ALA A 36 -2.28 1.44 -10.72
CA ALA A 36 -0.94 1.55 -11.29
C ALA A 36 -0.97 1.73 -12.81
N ALA A 37 -1.83 1.00 -13.53
CA ALA A 37 -2.01 1.20 -14.96
C ALA A 37 -2.53 2.61 -15.31
N ARG A 38 -3.41 3.18 -14.48
CA ARG A 38 -3.89 4.57 -14.61
C ARG A 38 -2.76 5.60 -14.49
N LEU A 39 -1.70 5.27 -13.76
CA LEU A 39 -0.50 6.10 -13.57
C LEU A 39 0.61 5.77 -14.58
N ASP A 40 0.31 5.04 -15.65
CA ASP A 40 1.26 4.66 -16.71
C ASP A 40 2.49 3.88 -16.20
N PHE A 41 2.36 3.11 -15.11
CA PHE A 41 3.39 2.14 -14.70
C PHE A 41 3.56 1.05 -15.77
N THR A 42 4.80 0.60 -15.95
CA THR A 42 5.09 -0.54 -16.83
C THR A 42 4.49 -1.82 -16.30
N LEU A 43 4.31 -2.83 -17.15
CA LEU A 43 3.79 -4.13 -16.74
C LEU A 43 4.61 -4.77 -15.62
N ASP A 44 5.94 -4.65 -15.70
CA ASP A 44 6.85 -5.18 -14.68
C ASP A 44 6.67 -4.44 -13.34
N GLU A 45 6.56 -3.11 -13.36
CA GLU A 45 6.31 -2.34 -12.13
C GLU A 45 4.91 -2.62 -11.53
N ILE A 46 3.91 -2.89 -12.37
CA ILE A 46 2.59 -3.30 -11.91
C ILE A 46 2.68 -4.65 -11.21
N GLU A 47 3.45 -5.60 -11.76
CA GLU A 47 3.63 -6.91 -11.14
C GLU A 47 4.42 -6.80 -9.82
N ASP A 48 5.47 -5.99 -9.78
CA ASP A 48 6.20 -5.67 -8.55
C ASP A 48 5.25 -5.14 -7.47
N LEU A 49 4.39 -4.18 -7.81
CA LEU A 49 3.41 -3.59 -6.89
C LEU A 49 2.39 -4.61 -6.39
N ARG A 50 1.91 -5.51 -7.25
CA ARG A 50 0.97 -6.57 -6.85
C ARG A 50 1.61 -7.53 -5.85
N ILE A 51 2.84 -7.97 -6.13
CA ILE A 51 3.59 -8.83 -5.22
C ILE A 51 3.86 -8.10 -3.90
N ALA A 52 4.26 -6.82 -3.95
CA ALA A 52 4.51 -6.04 -2.74
C ALA A 52 3.24 -5.87 -1.88
N VAL A 53 2.09 -5.56 -2.50
CA VAL A 53 0.81 -5.46 -1.77
C VAL A 53 0.43 -6.81 -1.16
N ASP A 54 0.62 -7.91 -1.88
CA ASP A 54 0.35 -9.26 -1.37
C ASP A 54 1.20 -9.61 -0.15
N GLU A 55 2.50 -9.34 -0.19
CA GLU A 55 3.41 -9.60 0.92
C GLU A 55 3.08 -8.73 2.13
N ALA A 56 2.77 -7.44 1.93
CA ALA A 56 2.34 -6.55 3.00
C ALA A 56 1.05 -7.06 3.67
N CYS A 57 0.09 -7.52 2.86
CA CYS A 57 -1.13 -8.15 3.37
C CYS A 57 -0.82 -9.45 4.12
N ALA A 58 0.04 -10.32 3.59
CA ALA A 58 0.40 -11.58 4.21
C ALA A 58 1.02 -11.39 5.60
N ILE A 59 1.94 -10.43 5.73
CA ILE A 59 2.56 -10.06 7.02
C ILE A 59 1.51 -9.59 8.03
N LEU A 60 0.58 -8.73 7.61
CA LEU A 60 -0.47 -8.20 8.51
C LEU A 60 -1.47 -9.29 8.90
N LEU A 61 -1.86 -10.15 7.96
CA LEU A 61 -2.83 -11.22 8.21
C LEU A 61 -2.34 -12.25 9.23
N GLN A 62 -1.03 -12.43 9.39
CA GLN A 62 -0.47 -13.29 10.44
C GLN A 62 -0.74 -12.76 11.86
N GLN A 63 -0.92 -11.45 12.01
CA GLN A 63 -1.06 -10.77 13.30
C GLN A 63 -2.48 -10.22 13.52
N ALA A 64 -3.30 -10.17 12.47
CA ALA A 64 -4.62 -9.56 12.46
C ALA A 64 -5.56 -10.20 13.49
N VAL A 65 -6.37 -9.37 14.15
CA VAL A 65 -7.42 -9.84 15.05
C VAL A 65 -8.42 -10.69 14.24
N PRO A 66 -8.75 -11.93 14.66
CA PRO A 66 -9.71 -12.76 13.92
C PRO A 66 -11.06 -12.06 13.71
N GLY A 67 -11.55 -12.09 12.48
CA GLY A 67 -12.83 -11.44 12.09
C GLY A 67 -12.74 -9.92 11.94
N SER A 68 -11.56 -9.33 12.05
CA SER A 68 -11.35 -7.89 11.81
C SER A 68 -11.36 -7.54 10.32
N VAL A 69 -11.24 -6.24 10.04
CA VAL A 69 -11.19 -5.66 8.70
C VAL A 69 -9.75 -5.29 8.36
N LEU A 70 -9.34 -5.66 7.15
CA LEU A 70 -8.16 -5.13 6.48
C LEU A 70 -8.58 -3.87 5.70
N SER A 71 -7.95 -2.74 5.96
CA SER A 71 -8.08 -1.54 5.13
C SER A 71 -6.88 -1.40 4.22
N CYS A 72 -7.13 -0.99 2.98
CA CYS A 72 -6.09 -0.65 2.02
C CYS A 72 -6.43 0.70 1.39
N VAL A 73 -5.54 1.68 1.58
CA VAL A 73 -5.68 3.03 1.03
C VAL A 73 -4.62 3.23 -0.03
N PHE A 74 -5.07 3.53 -1.25
CA PHE A 74 -4.24 3.91 -2.38
C PHE A 74 -4.29 5.43 -2.53
N ARG A 75 -3.14 6.10 -2.52
CA ARG A 75 -3.03 7.54 -2.82
C ARG A 75 -2.22 7.72 -4.09
N LEU A 76 -2.79 8.45 -5.03
CA LEU A 76 -2.16 8.76 -6.31
C LEU A 76 -1.60 10.18 -6.20
N ILE A 77 -0.27 10.31 -6.31
CA ILE A 77 0.44 11.58 -6.10
C ILE A 77 1.38 11.77 -7.29
N ASP A 78 1.03 12.66 -8.20
CA ASP A 78 1.74 12.87 -9.47
C ASP A 78 1.98 11.52 -10.20
N ASP A 79 3.24 11.13 -10.38
CA ASP A 79 3.67 9.88 -11.01
C ASP A 79 3.99 8.77 -10.00
N SER A 80 3.39 8.82 -8.80
CA SER A 80 3.66 7.88 -7.72
C SER A 80 2.38 7.29 -7.13
N LEU A 81 2.52 6.05 -6.65
CA LEU A 81 1.47 5.32 -5.96
C LEU A 81 1.95 5.00 -4.54
N GLU A 82 1.23 5.52 -3.55
CA GLU A 82 1.36 5.11 -2.16
C GLU A 82 0.23 4.14 -1.82
N VAL A 83 0.56 3.01 -1.22
CA VAL A 83 -0.39 1.98 -0.78
C VAL A 83 -0.18 1.72 0.70
N THR A 84 -1.15 2.07 1.53
CA THR A 84 -1.13 1.78 2.97
C THR A 84 -2.11 0.65 3.27
N VAL A 85 -1.59 -0.47 3.74
CA VAL A 85 -2.40 -1.59 4.25
C VAL A 85 -2.39 -1.54 5.77
N SER A 86 -3.55 -1.69 6.39
CA SER A 86 -3.67 -1.69 7.85
C SER A 86 -4.70 -2.68 8.38
N ALA A 87 -4.43 -3.22 9.56
CA ALA A 87 -5.35 -4.08 10.29
C ALA A 87 -5.15 -3.93 11.80
N PRO A 88 -6.21 -4.04 12.62
CA PRO A 88 -6.07 -4.26 14.04
C PRO A 88 -5.31 -5.57 14.29
N THR A 89 -4.25 -5.54 15.09
CA THR A 89 -3.48 -6.73 15.43
C THR A 89 -3.61 -7.12 16.90
N THR A 90 -3.31 -8.39 17.19
CA THR A 90 -3.46 -8.95 18.54
C THR A 90 -2.38 -8.44 19.52
N ASP A 91 -1.16 -8.24 19.03
CA ASP A 91 0.03 -7.88 19.81
C ASP A 91 0.53 -6.45 19.56
N GLY A 92 0.03 -5.75 18.52
CA GLY A 92 0.42 -4.37 18.22
C GLY A 92 1.90 -4.21 17.90
N ARG A 93 2.53 -5.18 17.23
CA ARG A 93 3.96 -5.13 16.91
C ARG A 93 4.18 -4.75 15.45
N ALA A 94 5.15 -3.87 15.22
CA ALA A 94 5.61 -3.61 13.86
C ALA A 94 6.31 -4.87 13.31
N PRO A 95 6.19 -5.15 12.00
CA PRO A 95 6.91 -6.24 11.36
C PRO A 95 8.43 -6.11 11.54
N GLU A 96 9.10 -7.25 11.69
CA GLU A 96 10.56 -7.31 11.74
C GLU A 96 11.17 -6.99 10.37
N ARG A 97 12.07 -6.00 10.35
CA ARG A 97 12.63 -5.42 9.11
C ARG A 97 13.81 -6.22 8.52
N ASP A 98 14.37 -7.14 9.28
CA ASP A 98 15.47 -8.03 8.88
C ASP A 98 14.98 -9.37 8.30
N THR A 99 13.67 -9.52 8.12
CA THR A 99 13.06 -10.70 7.52
C THR A 99 13.21 -10.73 6.00
N PHE A 100 13.18 -11.93 5.41
CA PHE A 100 13.16 -12.10 3.96
C PHE A 100 11.97 -11.39 3.32
N ALA A 101 10.78 -11.48 3.93
CA ALA A 101 9.56 -10.82 3.43
C ALA A 101 9.73 -9.29 3.38
N TRP A 102 10.32 -8.67 4.41
CA TRP A 102 10.59 -7.23 4.41
C TRP A 102 11.62 -6.81 3.35
N THR A 103 12.63 -7.66 3.12
CA THR A 103 13.65 -7.43 2.08
C THR A 103 13.02 -7.45 0.69
N VAL A 104 12.15 -8.44 0.41
CA VAL A 104 11.40 -8.54 -0.84
C VAL A 104 10.49 -7.31 -1.02
N LEU A 105 9.73 -6.93 0.01
CA LEU A 105 8.90 -5.72 0.00
C LEU A 105 9.69 -4.46 -0.38
N SER A 106 10.84 -4.27 0.27
CA SER A 106 11.69 -3.09 0.04
C SER A 106 12.24 -3.06 -1.39
N ALA A 107 12.62 -4.20 -1.94
CA ALA A 107 13.12 -4.30 -3.31
C ALA A 107 12.03 -4.00 -4.37
N LEU A 108 10.79 -4.45 -4.13
CA LEU A 108 9.70 -4.32 -5.08
C LEU A 108 9.00 -2.95 -5.02
N ALA A 109 8.75 -2.42 -3.82
CA ALA A 109 8.00 -1.18 -3.66
C ALA A 109 8.87 0.07 -3.84
N GLY A 110 10.17 0.01 -3.55
CA GLY A 110 11.05 1.18 -3.56
C GLY A 110 11.23 1.76 -2.15
N LYS A 111 10.16 2.26 -1.53
CA LYS A 111 10.17 2.65 -0.10
C LYS A 111 9.06 1.92 0.66
N VAL A 112 9.41 1.41 1.84
CA VAL A 112 8.48 0.72 2.74
C VAL A 112 8.62 1.28 4.15
N GLU A 113 7.49 1.59 4.76
CA GLU A 113 7.39 2.02 6.16
C GLU A 113 6.39 1.15 6.91
N ALA A 114 6.61 1.00 8.21
CA ALA A 114 5.64 0.37 9.09
C ALA A 114 5.49 1.19 10.37
N THR A 115 4.24 1.38 10.78
CA THR A 115 3.86 2.11 11.99
C THR A 115 2.87 1.28 12.80
N VAL A 116 2.79 1.59 14.09
CA VAL A 116 1.81 1.02 15.00
C VAL A 116 1.08 2.17 15.66
N GLU A 117 -0.25 2.16 15.57
CA GLU A 117 -1.12 3.12 16.24
C GLU A 117 -1.38 2.72 17.70
N GLU A 118 -1.84 3.67 18.52
CA GLU A 118 -2.17 3.43 19.94
C GLU A 118 -3.21 2.31 20.14
N ASN A 119 -4.10 2.12 19.16
CA ASN A 119 -5.15 1.10 19.15
C ASN A 119 -4.65 -0.30 18.71
N ARG A 120 -3.33 -0.50 18.56
CA ARG A 120 -2.69 -1.70 18.02
C ARG A 120 -3.01 -2.00 16.56
N THR A 121 -3.44 -1.00 15.79
CA THR A 121 -3.49 -1.11 14.34
C THR A 121 -2.07 -1.01 13.81
N VAL A 122 -1.65 -2.01 13.06
CA VAL A 122 -0.37 -2.01 12.36
C VAL A 122 -0.63 -1.59 10.93
N CYS A 123 0.17 -0.65 10.46
CA CYS A 123 0.12 -0.11 9.11
C CYS A 123 1.43 -0.43 8.39
N ILE A 124 1.34 -0.89 7.15
CA ILE A 124 2.47 -1.04 6.23
C ILE A 124 2.20 -0.13 5.03
N SER A 125 3.06 0.85 4.81
CA SER A 125 2.99 1.77 3.67
C SER A 125 4.06 1.42 2.66
N LEU A 126 3.63 1.26 1.42
CA LEU A 126 4.46 1.04 0.24
C LEU A 126 4.41 2.31 -0.60
N TYR A 127 5.56 2.79 -1.07
CA TYR A 127 5.63 3.92 -1.98
C TYR A 127 6.48 3.55 -3.18
N LYS A 128 5.85 3.51 -4.36
CA LYS A 128 6.52 3.32 -5.64
C LYS A 128 6.35 4.57 -6.48
N GLN A 129 7.47 5.12 -6.90
CA GLN A 129 7.50 6.14 -7.95
C GLN A 129 7.71 5.44 -9.28
N ARG A 130 6.94 5.85 -10.29
CA ARG A 130 7.13 5.36 -11.65
C ARG A 130 8.57 5.65 -12.09
N GLY A 131 9.26 4.64 -12.59
CA GLY A 131 10.56 4.81 -13.23
C GLY A 131 10.42 5.74 -14.44
N ALA A 132 11.43 6.58 -14.70
CA ALA A 132 11.45 7.30 -15.96
C ALA A 132 11.44 6.28 -17.11
N GLY A 133 10.32 6.18 -17.82
CA GLY A 133 10.25 5.40 -19.05
C GLY A 133 11.33 5.89 -20.03
N PRO A 134 11.78 5.06 -20.99
CA PRO A 134 12.63 5.56 -22.05
C PRO A 134 11.92 6.75 -22.70
N GLY A 135 12.54 7.94 -22.60
CA GLY A 135 12.00 9.15 -23.20
C GLY A 135 11.73 8.93 -24.69
N PRO A 136 10.78 9.66 -25.31
CA PRO A 136 10.46 9.46 -26.71
C PRO A 136 11.75 9.61 -27.53
N ALA A 137 12.06 8.56 -28.30
CA ALA A 137 13.18 8.49 -29.23
C ALA A 137 13.05 9.54 -30.35
#